data_AF-A0A9R1A772-F1
#
_entry.id   AF-A0A9R1A772-F1
#
_cell.length_a   1.000
_cell.length_b   1.000
_cell.length_c   1.000
_cell.angle_alpha   90.00
_cell.angle_beta   90.00
_cell.angle_gamma   90.00
#
_symmetry.space_group_name_H-M   'P 1'
#
loop_
_entity.id
_entity.type
_entity.pdbx_description
1 polymer ?
#
loop_
_entity_poly.entity_id
_entity_poly.type
_entity_poly.pdbx_seq_one_letter_code
_entity_poly.pdbx_strand_id
1 'polypeptide(L)'
;MVEGPDCCLNASTVCNFLQHATQSTSIKNLIHMSQMIRYEGVRRYDYGNAKENMKHYNQPRPPLYNLSSIPTHVPMFLTHGGQDFLGDVPDTRHLLNTLVRTHDRDNMEVLYVPDYAHADFVIGYNAPQLVYEPMVDFLQRH
;
A
#
# COMPACT_ATOMS: atom_id res chain seq x y z
N MET A 1 -1.63 -3.69 -18.01
CA MET A 1 -1.92 -4.29 -16.69
C MET A 1 -2.20 -3.16 -15.72
N VAL A 2 -3.09 -3.33 -14.74
CA VAL A 2 -3.41 -2.27 -13.76
C VAL A 2 -2.27 -2.10 -12.73
N GLU A 3 -1.44 -3.12 -12.55
CA GLU A 3 -0.31 -3.15 -11.60
C GLU A 3 0.98 -2.47 -12.07
N GLY A 4 1.08 -2.16 -13.36
CA GLY A 4 2.33 -1.69 -13.99
C GLY A 4 2.98 -2.74 -14.89
N PRO A 5 4.10 -2.40 -15.55
CA PRO A 5 4.90 -3.36 -16.32
C PRO A 5 5.89 -4.11 -15.42
N ASP A 6 5.60 -5.37 -15.10
CA ASP A 6 6.51 -6.19 -14.28
C ASP A 6 7.83 -6.52 -15.01
N CYS A 7 8.95 -6.48 -14.28
CA CYS A 7 10.28 -6.80 -14.82
C CYS A 7 10.65 -8.27 -14.66
N CYS A 8 10.14 -8.91 -13.61
CA CYS A 8 10.88 -9.97 -12.94
C CYS A 8 10.02 -11.21 -12.66
N LEU A 9 9.03 -11.47 -13.52
CA LEU A 9 8.10 -12.58 -13.38
C LEU A 9 8.44 -13.76 -14.30
N ASN A 10 8.26 -14.98 -13.79
CA ASN A 10 8.31 -16.20 -14.57
C ASN A 10 6.88 -16.61 -14.98
N ALA A 11 6.68 -17.02 -16.23
CA ALA A 11 5.36 -17.42 -16.73
C ALA A 11 4.71 -18.54 -15.91
N SER A 12 5.50 -19.52 -15.44
CA SER A 12 5.03 -20.59 -14.56
C SER A 12 4.55 -20.06 -13.20
N THR A 13 5.28 -19.12 -12.60
CA THR A 13 4.91 -18.46 -11.34
C THR A 13 3.63 -17.65 -11.50
N VAL A 14 3.50 -16.88 -12.58
CA VAL A 14 2.28 -16.10 -12.88
C VAL A 14 1.07 -17.02 -13.02
N CYS A 15 1.19 -18.12 -13.78
CA CYS A 15 0.11 -19.09 -13.94
C CYS A 15 -0.33 -19.69 -12.61
N ASN A 16 0.61 -20.09 -11.75
CA ASN A 16 0.31 -20.63 -10.43
C ASN A 16 -0.34 -19.55 -9.53
N PHE A 17 0.22 -18.34 -9.52
CA PHE A 17 -0.33 -17.22 -8.76
C PHE A 17 -1.77 -16.93 -9.17
N LEU A 18 -2.08 -16.79 -10.46
CA LEU A 18 -3.43 -16.49 -10.93
C LEU A 18 -4.47 -17.57 -10.58
N GLN A 19 -4.07 -18.83 -10.36
CA GLN A 19 -4.98 -19.88 -9.88
C GLN A 19 -5.45 -19.65 -8.43
N HIS A 20 -4.72 -18.84 -7.66
CA HIS A 20 -4.95 -18.64 -6.22
C HIS A 20 -5.10 -17.16 -5.82
N ALA A 21 -4.67 -16.22 -6.65
CA ALA A 21 -4.54 -14.80 -6.32
C ALA A 21 -5.87 -14.07 -6.30
N THR A 22 -6.83 -14.44 -7.16
CA THR A 22 -8.14 -13.78 -7.25
C THR A 22 -9.08 -14.26 -6.15
N GLN A 23 -8.66 -14.07 -4.89
CA GLN A 23 -9.54 -14.29 -3.75
C GLN A 23 -10.65 -13.24 -3.77
N SER A 24 -11.85 -13.65 -3.39
CA SER A 24 -13.03 -12.79 -3.48
C SER A 24 -12.94 -11.62 -2.50
N THR A 25 -13.44 -10.46 -2.95
CA THR A 25 -13.62 -9.28 -2.11
C THR A 25 -15.05 -8.75 -2.25
N SER A 26 -15.51 -7.96 -1.29
CA SER A 26 -16.87 -7.41 -1.32
C SER A 26 -16.98 -6.25 -2.32
N ILE A 27 -18.18 -6.08 -2.91
CA ILE A 27 -18.50 -4.90 -3.74
C ILE A 27 -18.25 -3.60 -2.97
N LYS A 28 -18.52 -3.61 -1.65
CA LYS A 28 -18.27 -2.45 -0.78
C LYS A 28 -16.79 -2.04 -0.78
N ASN A 29 -15.87 -3.02 -0.78
CA ASN A 29 -14.44 -2.75 -0.84
C ASN A 29 -14.03 -2.13 -2.19
N LEU A 30 -14.56 -2.64 -3.30
CA LEU A 30 -14.30 -2.08 -4.63
C LEU A 30 -14.84 -0.65 -4.78
N ILE A 31 -16.03 -0.38 -4.25
CA ILE A 31 -16.59 0.98 -4.19
C ILE A 31 -15.70 1.89 -3.34
N HIS A 32 -15.19 1.40 -2.20
CA HIS A 32 -14.30 2.18 -1.35
C HIS A 32 -13.00 2.57 -2.06
N MET A 33 -12.38 1.64 -2.79
CA MET A 33 -11.20 1.94 -3.61
C MET A 33 -11.51 3.03 -4.65
N SER A 34 -12.67 2.94 -5.33
CA SER A 34 -13.10 3.99 -6.26
C SER A 34 -13.32 5.34 -5.58
N GLN A 35 -13.84 5.37 -4.34
CA GLN A 35 -13.97 6.60 -3.55
C GLN A 35 -12.60 7.20 -3.25
N MET A 36 -11.60 6.40 -2.89
CA MET A 36 -10.24 6.89 -2.62
C MET A 36 -9.56 7.44 -3.87
N ILE A 37 -9.80 6.86 -5.04
CA ILE A 37 -9.28 7.39 -6.32
C ILE A 37 -9.94 8.73 -6.67
N ARG A 38 -11.24 8.90 -6.37
CA ARG A 38 -12.01 10.10 -6.75
C ARG A 38 -11.87 11.27 -5.77
N TYR A 39 -11.59 10.99 -4.50
CA TYR A 39 -11.54 11.99 -3.44
C TYR A 39 -10.17 11.98 -2.78
N GLU A 40 -9.59 13.15 -2.59
CA GLU A 40 -8.25 13.27 -2.00
C GLU A 40 -8.16 12.68 -0.58
N GLY A 41 -7.14 11.86 -0.35
CA GLY A 41 -6.77 11.33 0.96
C GLY A 41 -7.46 10.04 1.38
N VAL A 42 -6.78 9.29 2.25
CA VAL A 42 -7.25 8.00 2.78
C VAL A 42 -8.32 8.26 3.85
N ARG A 43 -9.56 7.88 3.55
CA ARG A 43 -10.74 8.11 4.40
C ARG A 43 -11.55 6.84 4.61
N ARG A 44 -12.42 6.85 5.64
CA ARG A 44 -13.41 5.78 5.84
C ARG A 44 -14.41 5.72 4.67
N TYR A 45 -15.10 4.60 4.53
CA TYR A 45 -16.09 4.37 3.47
C TYR A 45 -17.20 5.43 3.49
N ASP A 46 -17.50 6.04 2.34
CA ASP A 46 -18.65 6.94 2.21
C ASP A 46 -19.91 6.14 1.91
N TYR A 47 -20.92 6.25 2.78
CA TYR A 47 -22.21 5.60 2.60
C TYR A 47 -23.14 6.32 1.60
N GLY A 48 -22.63 7.34 0.92
CA GLY A 48 -23.29 8.02 -0.20
C GLY A 48 -24.27 9.12 0.23
N ASN A 49 -24.54 9.27 1.53
CA ASN A 49 -25.31 10.39 2.06
C ASN A 49 -24.99 10.69 3.53
N ALA A 50 -25.27 11.93 3.95
CA ALA A 50 -24.97 12.41 5.29
C ALA A 50 -25.71 11.64 6.40
N LYS A 51 -26.96 11.19 6.15
CA LYS A 51 -27.75 10.46 7.15
C LYS A 51 -27.11 9.12 7.48
N GLU A 52 -26.66 8.36 6.48
CA GLU A 52 -25.99 7.09 6.71
C GLU A 52 -24.59 7.32 7.31
N ASN A 53 -23.82 8.30 6.83
CA ASN A 53 -22.53 8.63 7.44
C ASN A 53 -22.66 9.02 8.93
N MET A 54 -23.70 9.77 9.30
CA MET A 54 -23.99 10.10 10.70
C MET A 54 -24.22 8.85 11.54
N LYS A 55 -24.94 7.85 11.04
CA LYS A 55 -25.15 6.58 11.77
C LYS A 55 -23.85 5.82 12.03
N HIS A 56 -22.88 5.93 11.12
CA HIS A 56 -21.62 5.18 11.21
C HIS A 56 -20.50 5.94 11.92
N TYR A 57 -20.46 7.26 11.80
CA TYR A 57 -19.31 8.06 12.22
C TYR A 57 -19.66 9.21 13.15
N ASN A 58 -20.96 9.46 13.42
CA ASN A 58 -21.43 10.67 14.13
C ASN A 58 -20.99 11.97 13.45
N GLN A 59 -20.69 11.92 12.15
CA GLN A 59 -20.36 13.07 11.31
C GLN A 59 -20.90 12.87 9.89
N PRO A 60 -21.26 13.95 9.17
CA PRO A 60 -21.95 13.84 7.86
C PRO A 60 -21.02 13.42 6.71
N ARG A 61 -19.71 13.55 6.89
CA ARG A 61 -18.67 13.12 5.93
C ARG A 61 -17.80 12.05 6.57
N PRO A 62 -17.33 11.03 5.84
CA PRO A 62 -16.42 10.05 6.40
C PRO A 62 -15.11 10.72 6.87
N PRO A 63 -14.60 10.39 8.07
CA PRO A 63 -13.35 10.96 8.56
C PRO A 63 -12.14 10.42 7.77
N LEU A 64 -11.10 11.26 7.68
CA LEU A 64 -9.77 10.86 7.23
C LEU A 64 -9.10 9.95 8.26
N TYR A 65 -8.25 9.03 7.78
CA TYR A 65 -7.33 8.32 8.66
C TYR A 65 -6.18 9.26 9.04
N ASN A 66 -5.94 9.41 10.34
CA ASN A 66 -4.84 10.22 10.85
C ASN A 66 -3.55 9.39 10.87
N LEU A 67 -2.69 9.55 9.86
CA LEU A 67 -1.42 8.80 9.80
C LEU A 67 -0.49 9.10 10.99
N SER A 68 -0.63 10.26 11.64
CA SER A 68 0.10 10.61 12.85
C SER A 68 -0.29 9.76 14.07
N SER A 69 -1.37 8.97 13.99
CA SER A 69 -1.74 8.05 15.06
C SER A 69 -0.98 6.73 15.01
N ILE A 70 -0.16 6.50 13.97
CA ILE A 70 0.80 5.39 13.96
C ILE A 70 1.83 5.67 15.05
N PRO A 71 2.02 4.78 16.04
CA PRO A 71 2.93 5.05 17.14
C PRO A 71 4.36 5.24 16.65
N THR A 72 5.00 6.33 17.06
CA THR A 72 6.29 6.79 16.50
C THR A 72 7.47 5.87 16.81
N HIS A 73 7.30 4.93 17.75
CA HIS A 73 8.31 3.98 18.19
C HIS A 73 8.19 2.62 17.50
N VAL A 74 7.20 2.43 16.62
CA VAL A 74 7.03 1.17 15.87
C VAL A 74 7.98 1.21 14.68
N PRO A 75 8.98 0.31 14.58
CA PRO A 75 9.87 0.29 13.44
C PRO A 75 9.10 0.02 12.14
N MET A 76 9.41 0.77 11.08
CA MET A 76 8.77 0.63 9.76
C MET A 76 9.79 0.36 8.66
N PHE A 77 9.54 -0.70 7.89
CA PHE A 77 10.22 -0.99 6.63
C PHE A 77 9.24 -0.78 5.47
N LEU A 78 9.47 0.24 4.65
CA LEU A 78 8.58 0.60 3.54
C LEU A 78 9.29 0.37 2.21
N THR A 79 8.71 -0.48 1.36
CA THR A 79 9.22 -0.74 0.02
C THR A 79 8.30 -0.16 -1.04
N HIS A 80 8.84 0.43 -2.10
CA HIS A 80 8.02 0.89 -3.23
C HIS A 80 8.75 0.78 -4.58
N GLY A 81 7.96 0.62 -5.65
CA GLY A 81 8.43 0.33 -7.00
C GLY A 81 8.39 1.55 -7.92
N GLY A 82 9.29 1.61 -8.91
CA GLY A 82 9.26 2.69 -9.90
C GLY A 82 8.28 2.45 -11.05
N GLN A 83 7.88 1.19 -11.28
CA GLN A 83 6.89 0.79 -12.28
C GLN A 83 5.53 0.44 -11.65
N ASP A 84 5.36 0.57 -10.33
CA ASP A 84 4.10 0.26 -9.64
C ASP A 84 3.04 1.33 -9.93
N PHE A 85 1.94 0.91 -10.57
CA PHE A 85 0.81 1.81 -10.89
C PHE A 85 -0.25 1.87 -9.79
N LEU A 86 -0.25 0.92 -8.84
CA LEU A 86 -1.18 0.89 -7.72
C LEU A 86 -0.60 1.59 -6.48
N GLY A 87 0.71 1.47 -6.28
CA GLY A 87 1.50 2.19 -5.28
C GLY A 87 2.46 3.17 -5.93
N ASP A 88 1.93 4.12 -6.72
CA ASP A 88 2.75 4.96 -7.58
C ASP A 88 3.75 5.87 -6.83
N VAL A 89 4.77 6.32 -7.54
CA VAL A 89 5.85 7.15 -6.98
C VAL A 89 5.32 8.47 -6.38
N PRO A 90 4.39 9.20 -7.03
CA PRO A 90 3.75 10.38 -6.42
C PRO A 90 3.07 10.10 -5.07
N ASP A 91 2.22 9.08 -4.97
CA ASP A 91 1.45 8.76 -3.76
C ASP A 91 2.34 8.23 -2.65
N THR A 92 3.30 7.37 -2.96
CA THR A 92 4.29 6.87 -2.00
C THR A 92 5.18 7.99 -1.47
N ARG A 93 5.59 8.93 -2.31
CA ARG A 93 6.31 10.14 -1.87
C ARG A 93 5.45 11.01 -0.96
N HIS A 94 4.16 11.16 -1.26
CA HIS A 94 3.24 11.91 -0.40
C HIS A 94 3.08 11.23 0.98
N LEU A 95 2.92 9.90 1.00
CA LEU A 95 2.87 9.08 2.20
C LEU A 95 4.14 9.26 3.04
N LEU A 96 5.31 9.07 2.44
CA LEU A 96 6.61 9.21 3.11
C LEU A 96 6.78 10.62 3.69
N ASN A 97 6.48 11.67 2.92
CA ASN A 97 6.53 13.05 3.40
C ASN A 97 5.59 13.32 4.58
N THR A 98 4.48 12.58 4.68
CA THR A 98 3.55 12.68 5.80
C THR A 98 4.09 11.91 7.01
N LEU A 99 4.60 10.69 6.82
CA LEU A 99 5.14 9.85 7.88
C LEU A 99 6.43 10.44 8.49
N VAL A 100 7.40 10.91 7.69
CA VAL A 100 8.67 11.49 8.19
C VAL A 100 8.49 12.75 9.05
N ARG A 101 7.30 13.38 9.02
CA ARG A 101 6.98 14.54 9.86
C ARG A 101 6.61 14.13 11.28
N THR A 102 6.11 12.91 11.45
CA THR A 102 5.50 12.45 12.70
C THR A 102 6.20 11.24 13.28
N HIS A 103 6.84 10.42 12.45
CA HIS A 103 7.51 9.20 12.83
C HIS A 103 8.99 9.45 13.15
N ASP A 104 9.55 8.63 14.03
CA ASP A 104 10.98 8.61 14.25
C ASP A 104 11.69 8.13 12.97
N ARG A 105 12.64 8.94 12.50
CA ARG A 105 13.40 8.67 11.26
C ARG A 105 14.38 7.53 11.46
N ASP A 106 14.89 7.36 12.67
CA ASP A 106 15.87 6.32 12.97
C ASP A 106 15.21 4.93 13.00
N ASN A 107 13.89 4.89 13.14
CA ASN A 107 13.06 3.68 13.13
C ASN A 107 12.35 3.46 11.78
N MET A 108 12.76 4.14 10.70
CA MET A 108 12.15 3.97 9.39
C MET A 108 13.18 3.76 8.29
N GLU A 109 13.10 2.59 7.66
CA GLU A 109 13.90 2.23 6.50
C GLU A 109 13.01 2.22 5.25
N VAL A 110 13.48 2.85 4.17
CA VAL A 110 12.75 2.95 2.89
C VAL A 110 13.58 2.33 1.79
N LEU A 111 13.02 1.35 1.10
CA LEU A 111 13.65 0.67 -0.03
C LEU A 111 12.89 0.99 -1.32
N TYR A 112 13.58 1.63 -2.26
CA TYR A 112 13.05 1.91 -3.59
C TYR A 112 13.63 0.94 -4.62
N VAL A 113 12.77 0.27 -5.39
CA VAL A 113 13.16 -0.68 -6.44
C VAL A 113 12.65 -0.17 -7.79
N PRO A 114 13.47 0.54 -8.60
CA PRO A 114 13.01 1.29 -9.76
C PRO A 114 12.25 0.47 -10.81
N ASP A 115 12.65 -0.78 -11.01
CA ASP A 115 12.10 -1.64 -12.06
C ASP A 115 10.89 -2.48 -11.59
N TYR A 116 10.54 -2.44 -10.30
CA TYR A 116 9.42 -3.22 -9.77
C TYR A 116 8.07 -2.57 -10.06
N ALA A 117 7.13 -3.39 -10.56
CA ALA A 117 5.70 -3.15 -10.54
C ALA A 117 5.04 -3.83 -9.32
N HIS A 118 3.71 -3.73 -9.18
CA HIS A 118 3.02 -4.13 -7.94
C HIS A 118 3.19 -5.61 -7.60
N ALA A 119 3.17 -6.51 -8.60
CA ALA A 119 3.24 -7.95 -8.35
C ALA A 119 4.68 -8.44 -8.12
N ASP A 120 5.70 -7.74 -8.64
CA ASP A 120 7.11 -8.10 -8.45
C ASP A 120 7.48 -8.24 -6.97
N PHE A 121 6.86 -7.46 -6.07
CA PHE A 121 7.08 -7.56 -4.61
C PHE A 121 6.66 -8.89 -3.99
N VAL A 122 5.78 -9.65 -4.64
CA VAL A 122 5.24 -10.92 -4.12
C VAL A 122 5.77 -12.10 -4.92
N ILE A 123 5.77 -11.98 -6.25
CA ILE A 123 6.06 -13.09 -7.17
C ILE A 123 7.27 -12.88 -8.08
N GLY A 124 8.03 -11.79 -7.86
CA GLY A 124 9.31 -11.57 -8.54
C GLY A 124 10.35 -12.63 -8.18
N TYR A 125 11.01 -13.22 -9.18
CA TYR A 125 12.01 -14.27 -8.91
C TYR A 125 13.24 -13.75 -8.13
N ASN A 126 13.50 -12.44 -8.21
CA ASN A 126 14.58 -11.74 -7.52
C ASN A 126 14.12 -11.04 -6.23
N ALA A 127 12.83 -11.09 -5.88
CA ALA A 127 12.29 -10.51 -4.64
C ALA A 127 12.96 -11.05 -3.36
N PRO A 128 13.37 -12.35 -3.29
CA PRO A 128 14.14 -12.84 -2.15
C PRO A 128 15.38 -12.02 -1.85
N GLN A 129 16.14 -11.66 -2.88
CA GLN A 129 17.41 -10.93 -2.74
C GLN A 129 17.19 -9.43 -2.59
N LEU A 130 16.31 -8.86 -3.41
CA LEU A 130 16.15 -7.41 -3.48
C LEU A 130 15.26 -6.84 -2.38
N VAL A 131 14.30 -7.62 -1.87
CA VAL A 131 13.29 -7.14 -0.91
C VAL A 131 13.31 -7.94 0.39
N TYR A 132 13.28 -9.27 0.31
CA TYR A 132 13.08 -10.10 1.51
C TYR A 132 14.32 -10.19 2.39
N GLU A 133 15.53 -10.29 1.81
CA GLU A 133 16.79 -10.23 2.57
C GLU A 133 16.91 -8.91 3.37
N PRO A 134 16.79 -7.72 2.75
CA PRO A 134 16.76 -6.46 3.50
C PRO A 134 15.66 -6.37 4.56
N MET A 135 14.46 -6.91 4.27
CA MET A 135 13.35 -6.95 5.22
C MET A 135 13.67 -7.83 6.43
N VAL A 136 14.28 -9.01 6.22
CA VAL A 136 14.71 -9.90 7.30
C VAL A 136 15.80 -9.23 8.13
N ASP A 137 16.78 -8.58 7.51
CA ASP A 137 17.83 -7.84 8.21
C ASP A 137 17.24 -6.72 9.08
N PHE A 138 16.25 -5.99 8.56
CA PHE A 138 15.51 -4.97 9.31
C PHE A 138 14.79 -5.57 10.53
N LEU A 139 14.10 -6.70 10.35
CA LEU A 139 13.38 -7.40 11.42
C LEU A 139 14.31 -8.03 12.47
N GLN A 140 15.56 -8.33 12.13
CA GLN A 140 16.55 -8.83 13.10
C GLN A 140 17.17 -7.72 13.95
N ARG A 141 17.16 -6.47 13.46
CA ARG A 141 17.67 -5.30 14.18
C ARG A 141 16.70 -4.77 15.25
N HIS A 142 15.42 -5.13 15.19
CA HIS A 142 14.33 -4.59 16.02
C HIS A 142 13.55 -5.69 16.75
#